data_AF-A0A7K5YFD8-F1
#
_entry.id   AF-A0A7K5YFD8-F1
#
_cell.length_a   1.000
_cell.length_b   1.000
_cell.length_c   1.000
_cell.angle_alpha   90.00
_cell.angle_beta   90.00
_cell.angle_gamma   90.00
#
_symmetry.space_group_name_H-M   'P 1'
#
loop_
_entity.id
_entity.type
_entity.pdbx_description
1 polymer ?
#
loop_
_entity_poly.entity_id
_entity_poly.type
_entity_poly.pdbx_seq_one_letter_code
_entity_poly.pdbx_strand_id
1 'polypeptide(L)'
;SPPGVGVCALTALCPRAGAVKPWVSWSRELELKTTLRELVIYVIFLADLCILTFSMVSTDMFYLNKVMSRLFLEPSDDSDGSGFESIRSRADFWRFAEGRLLDGLYWDKWYNNMTLTLQNNSHIYYENLLLGVAQIRQLKVRNNTCSIYPSFHSFLEDCYSKYHYQAEDRSEFGPKNESEWKYTSTPSFSLWYWGSMGWYSSGGYMFTLPKSKQESLEKLEFLRENSWLTRGTRVVFIDFSTYNANVNLFCIIRLVVEFPATGSALTSSHIYSVKLLRYITYYDYFLAACEIIFCLFIILFITQEVTQIAKLKKEYFRSAWNWLDLVLLVVSILAIAFNIYRTVEVSLLMEELLSDAHVYPDFYFLAFWQVLYNNMMAVNMFIAWMKIFKYVSFNKTMTQLSSTLSRCAKDIIGFAIMFFIVFFAYAQLGYLVFGSQVEEFSSFQNCIYTQFRIVVGDFNFETIEAADRVLGPIYFITFIFFVLFILLNVFLAILIDTYSEVKADFQVIPSQGLQLRELFRRSCNKALVKLKLKKPEAD
;
A
#
# COMPACT_ATOMS: atom_id res chain seq x y z
N SER A 1 -35.31 64.68 -66.97
CA SER A 1 -36.54 65.25 -66.37
C SER A 1 -36.40 65.13 -64.85
N PRO A 2 -36.59 66.24 -64.11
CA PRO A 2 -36.34 66.39 -62.67
C PRO A 2 -37.55 65.87 -61.85
N PRO A 3 -37.74 66.14 -60.52
CA PRO A 3 -37.05 67.07 -59.58
C PRO A 3 -36.50 66.38 -58.31
N GLY A 4 -35.60 66.95 -57.48
CA GLY A 4 -35.62 68.26 -56.79
C GLY A 4 -36.42 68.12 -55.47
N VAL A 5 -36.02 68.56 -54.27
CA VAL A 5 -35.12 69.62 -53.78
C VAL A 5 -34.86 69.36 -52.27
N GLY A 6 -33.75 69.83 -51.69
CA GLY A 6 -33.76 70.29 -50.28
C GLY A 6 -32.44 70.16 -49.52
N VAL A 7 -31.66 71.25 -49.52
CA VAL A 7 -30.44 71.50 -48.76
C VAL A 7 -30.74 71.74 -47.28
N CYS A 8 -29.89 71.25 -46.37
CA CYS A 8 -29.53 71.99 -45.17
C CYS A 8 -28.15 71.55 -44.65
N ALA A 9 -27.18 72.45 -44.74
CA ALA A 9 -25.88 72.33 -44.10
C ALA A 9 -25.98 72.80 -42.64
N LEU A 10 -25.39 72.06 -41.70
CA LEU A 10 -24.92 72.61 -40.43
C LEU A 10 -23.81 71.72 -39.85
N THR A 11 -22.61 72.28 -39.89
CA THR A 11 -21.40 71.90 -39.17
C THR A 11 -21.64 71.79 -37.67
N ALA A 12 -21.24 70.68 -37.04
CA ALA A 12 -20.81 70.66 -35.64
C ALA A 12 -20.03 69.37 -35.28
N LEU A 13 -18.72 69.53 -35.11
CA LEU A 13 -17.90 68.96 -34.02
C LEU A 13 -17.98 67.45 -33.72
N CYS A 14 -16.89 66.75 -34.09
CA CYS A 14 -16.41 65.54 -33.42
C CYS A 14 -16.36 65.69 -31.89
N PRO A 15 -16.70 64.63 -31.15
CA PRO A 15 -15.91 64.24 -30.00
C PRO A 15 -15.43 62.78 -30.11
N ARG A 16 -14.10 62.67 -30.14
CA ARG A 16 -13.25 61.63 -29.55
C ARG A 16 -13.79 60.19 -29.58
N ALA A 17 -13.18 59.39 -30.45
CA ALA A 17 -13.04 57.95 -30.28
C ALA A 17 -12.53 57.63 -28.86
N GLY A 18 -13.45 57.25 -27.97
CA GLY A 18 -13.11 56.60 -26.71
C GLY A 18 -12.53 55.24 -27.04
N ALA A 19 -11.26 55.04 -26.69
CA ALA A 19 -10.61 53.74 -26.74
C ALA A 19 -11.43 52.74 -25.91
N VAL A 20 -12.18 51.87 -26.59
CA VAL A 20 -12.78 50.68 -25.97
C VAL A 20 -11.61 49.79 -25.56
N LYS A 21 -11.27 49.81 -24.26
CA LYS A 21 -10.38 48.82 -23.67
C LYS A 21 -10.95 47.42 -23.99
N PRO A 22 -10.15 46.48 -24.51
CA PRO A 22 -10.63 45.15 -24.81
C PRO A 22 -11.04 44.46 -23.50
N TRP A 23 -12.33 44.14 -23.36
CA TRP A 23 -12.93 43.43 -22.22
C TRP A 23 -12.25 42.08 -21.90
N VAL A 24 -11.48 41.53 -22.86
CA VAL A 24 -10.76 40.25 -22.75
C VAL A 24 -9.58 40.31 -21.77
N SER A 25 -8.96 41.47 -21.52
CA SER A 25 -7.78 41.53 -20.61
C SER A 25 -8.17 41.48 -19.13
N TRP A 26 -9.32 42.04 -18.75
CA TRP A 26 -9.75 42.15 -17.36
C TRP A 26 -10.22 40.79 -16.78
N SER A 27 -10.87 39.96 -17.61
CA SER A 27 -11.26 38.58 -17.24
C SER A 27 -10.06 37.67 -17.01
N ARG A 28 -9.01 37.76 -17.85
CA ARG A 28 -7.78 36.96 -17.69
C ARG A 28 -6.98 37.34 -16.44
N GLU A 29 -6.91 38.61 -16.08
CA GLU A 29 -6.28 39.05 -14.82
C GLU A 29 -7.03 38.54 -13.59
N LEU A 30 -8.37 38.47 -13.66
CA LEU A 30 -9.20 37.92 -12.60
C LEU A 30 -8.98 36.41 -12.46
N GLU A 31 -9.02 35.68 -13.57
CA GLU A 31 -8.74 34.23 -13.62
C GLU A 31 -7.36 33.90 -13.04
N LEU A 32 -6.32 34.63 -13.45
CA LEU A 32 -4.95 34.48 -12.92
C LEU A 32 -4.87 34.72 -11.41
N LYS A 33 -5.58 35.72 -10.89
CA LYS A 33 -5.61 35.98 -9.44
C LYS A 33 -6.36 34.89 -8.68
N THR A 34 -7.47 34.39 -9.23
CA THR A 34 -8.23 33.31 -8.60
C THR A 34 -7.44 32.01 -8.56
N THR A 35 -6.76 31.65 -9.66
CA THR A 35 -5.98 30.42 -9.74
C THR A 35 -4.73 30.47 -8.88
N LEU A 36 -4.06 31.63 -8.80
CA LEU A 36 -2.92 31.80 -7.91
C LEU A 36 -3.32 31.73 -6.43
N ARG A 37 -4.50 32.28 -6.08
CA ARG A 37 -5.06 32.13 -4.73
C ARG A 37 -5.38 30.67 -4.41
N GLU A 38 -6.00 29.95 -5.34
CA GLU A 38 -6.29 28.51 -5.18
C GLU A 38 -5.01 27.68 -5.06
N LEU A 39 -3.98 27.99 -5.85
CA LEU A 39 -2.67 27.35 -5.75
C LEU A 39 -2.04 27.57 -4.37
N VAL A 40 -2.07 28.79 -3.83
CA VAL A 40 -1.51 29.06 -2.50
C VAL A 40 -2.25 28.27 -1.42
N ILE A 41 -3.59 28.24 -1.45
CA ILE A 41 -4.39 27.44 -0.52
C ILE A 41 -4.04 25.95 -0.66
N TYR A 42 -3.89 25.47 -1.89
CA TYR A 42 -3.55 24.07 -2.17
C TYR A 42 -2.14 23.70 -1.70
N VAL A 43 -1.16 24.59 -1.85
CA VAL A 43 0.21 24.38 -1.35
C VAL A 43 0.24 24.30 0.17
N ILE A 44 -0.56 25.11 0.87
CA ILE A 44 -0.70 25.02 2.33
C ILE A 44 -1.33 23.68 2.74
N PHE A 45 -2.41 23.27 2.06
CA PHE A 45 -3.02 21.96 2.27
C PHE A 45 -2.03 20.81 2.02
N LEU A 46 -1.25 20.87 0.94
CA LEU A 46 -0.25 19.86 0.63
C LEU A 46 0.85 19.81 1.69
N ALA A 47 1.30 20.96 2.19
CA ALA A 47 2.29 21.03 3.26
C ALA A 47 1.76 20.40 4.55
N ASP A 48 0.49 20.65 4.89
CA ASP A 48 -0.17 20.02 6.04
C ASP A 48 -0.28 18.50 5.87
N LEU A 49 -0.71 18.03 4.69
CA LEU A 49 -0.78 16.60 4.37
C LEU A 49 0.62 15.93 4.39
N CYS A 50 1.67 16.62 3.91
CA CYS A 50 3.06 16.18 4.07
C CYS A 50 3.41 15.97 5.55
N ILE A 51 3.14 16.96 6.40
CA ILE A 51 3.49 16.88 7.83
C ILE A 51 2.78 15.68 8.48
N LEU A 52 1.49 15.48 8.19
CA LEU A 52 0.73 14.35 8.73
C LEU A 52 1.28 13.01 8.24
N THR A 53 1.53 12.86 6.94
CA THR A 53 2.00 11.59 6.36
C THR A 53 3.44 11.25 6.75
N PHE A 54 4.35 12.22 6.78
CA PHE A 54 5.72 12.01 7.26
C PHE A 54 5.76 11.63 8.74
N SER A 55 4.82 12.14 9.54
CA SER A 55 4.75 11.76 10.95
C SER A 55 4.20 10.34 11.19
N MET A 56 3.48 9.74 10.24
CA MET A 56 2.92 8.40 10.42
C MET A 56 4.01 7.31 10.42
N VAL A 57 5.14 7.55 9.76
CA VAL A 57 6.22 6.57 9.60
C VAL A 57 7.52 7.15 10.14
N SER A 58 8.05 6.56 11.21
CA SER A 58 9.36 6.93 11.76
C SER A 58 10.47 6.00 11.25
N THR A 59 11.72 6.45 11.33
CA THR A 59 12.88 5.60 11.04
C THR A 59 13.01 4.45 12.04
N ASP A 60 12.56 4.65 13.28
CA ASP A 60 12.65 3.65 14.34
C ASP A 60 11.76 2.44 14.06
N MET A 61 10.62 2.65 13.37
CA MET A 61 9.76 1.57 12.89
C MET A 61 10.51 0.56 12.01
N PHE A 62 11.42 1.05 11.14
CA PHE A 62 12.23 0.19 10.28
C PHE A 62 13.25 -0.62 11.07
N TYR A 63 13.99 0.02 11.98
CA TYR A 63 14.99 -0.67 12.79
C TYR A 63 14.35 -1.68 13.74
N LEU A 64 13.22 -1.34 14.36
CA LEU A 64 12.48 -2.27 15.22
C LEU A 64 12.04 -3.52 14.44
N ASN A 65 11.43 -3.35 13.26
CA ASN A 65 11.03 -4.49 12.43
C ASN A 65 12.24 -5.32 11.98
N LYS A 66 13.36 -4.67 11.66
CA LYS A 66 14.59 -5.35 11.22
C LYS A 66 15.21 -6.18 12.35
N VAL A 67 15.25 -5.65 13.57
CA VAL A 67 15.78 -6.36 14.75
C VAL A 67 14.89 -7.56 15.10
N MET A 68 13.57 -7.39 15.10
CA MET A 68 12.64 -8.50 15.34
C MET A 68 12.70 -9.55 14.22
N SER A 69 12.84 -9.13 12.96
CA SER A 69 13.03 -10.03 11.82
C SER A 69 14.29 -10.89 11.99
N ARG A 70 15.43 -10.28 12.35
CA ARG A 70 16.69 -11.01 12.59
C ARG A 70 16.60 -12.00 13.73
N LEU A 71 15.89 -11.64 14.81
CA LEU A 71 15.75 -12.50 15.97
C LEU A 71 14.97 -13.78 15.62
N PHE A 72 13.84 -13.67 14.91
CA PHE A 72 12.96 -14.82 14.68
C PHE A 72 13.17 -15.51 13.32
N LEU A 73 13.50 -14.77 12.26
CA LEU A 73 13.52 -15.28 10.88
C LEU A 73 14.89 -15.82 10.44
N GLU A 74 15.94 -15.03 10.63
CA GLU A 74 17.29 -15.37 10.15
C GLU A 74 17.91 -16.50 11.00
N PRO A 75 18.66 -17.45 10.42
CA PRO A 75 19.41 -18.45 11.19
C PRO A 75 20.54 -17.81 12.01
N SER A 76 20.89 -18.40 13.16
CA SER A 76 22.06 -18.00 13.96
C SER A 76 23.32 -18.76 13.53
N ASP A 77 24.49 -18.15 13.73
CA ASP A 77 25.79 -18.78 13.47
C ASP A 77 26.13 -19.90 14.47
N ASP A 78 25.45 -19.96 15.63
CA ASP A 78 25.61 -21.05 16.59
C ASP A 78 24.88 -22.32 16.12
N SER A 79 25.55 -23.44 16.34
CA SER A 79 25.52 -24.77 15.69
C SER A 79 24.19 -25.47 15.38
N ASP A 80 23.02 -24.90 15.69
CA ASP A 80 21.72 -25.50 15.37
C ASP A 80 20.88 -24.73 14.32
N GLY A 81 21.44 -23.66 13.72
CA GLY A 81 21.24 -23.22 12.33
C GLY A 81 19.83 -23.13 11.72
N SER A 82 18.74 -23.26 12.49
CA SER A 82 17.37 -23.37 11.98
C SER A 82 16.57 -22.09 12.26
N GLY A 83 16.72 -21.11 11.36
CA GLY A 83 15.84 -19.94 11.32
C GLY A 83 14.42 -20.32 10.90
N PHE A 84 13.44 -19.44 11.12
CA PHE A 84 12.05 -19.70 10.73
C PHE A 84 11.91 -20.03 9.24
N GLU A 85 12.66 -19.33 8.37
CA GLU A 85 12.64 -19.56 6.92
C GLU A 85 13.18 -20.94 6.49
N SER A 86 13.90 -21.63 7.38
CA SER A 86 14.46 -22.96 7.10
C SER A 86 13.49 -24.11 7.36
N ILE A 87 12.29 -23.84 7.90
CA ILE A 87 11.31 -24.87 8.26
C ILE A 87 10.75 -25.52 6.98
N ARG A 88 11.06 -26.81 6.79
CA ARG A 88 10.56 -27.61 5.65
C ARG A 88 9.65 -28.75 6.08
N SER A 89 9.79 -29.22 7.31
CA SER A 89 9.01 -30.32 7.86
C SER A 89 8.30 -29.95 9.17
N ARG A 90 7.32 -30.78 9.55
CA ARG A 90 6.63 -30.67 10.85
C ARG A 90 7.57 -30.89 12.03
N ALA A 91 8.64 -31.68 11.86
CA ALA A 91 9.64 -31.88 12.91
C ALA A 91 10.49 -30.61 13.09
N ASP A 92 10.85 -29.94 11.99
CA ASP A 92 11.60 -28.68 12.04
C ASP A 92 10.78 -27.57 12.70
N PHE A 93 9.45 -27.56 12.48
CA PHE A 93 8.55 -26.66 13.20
C PHE A 93 8.65 -26.82 14.72
N TRP A 94 8.62 -28.06 15.24
CA TRP A 94 8.73 -28.29 16.68
C TRP A 94 10.11 -27.90 17.22
N ARG A 95 11.19 -28.20 16.48
CA ARG A 95 12.54 -27.73 16.83
C ARG A 95 12.63 -26.21 16.92
N PHE A 96 12.03 -25.51 15.96
CA PHE A 96 11.95 -24.05 15.98
C PHE A 96 11.12 -23.55 17.17
N ALA A 97 9.95 -24.16 17.42
CA ALA A 97 9.03 -23.75 18.48
C ALA A 97 9.63 -23.96 19.89
N GLU A 98 10.31 -25.08 20.13
CA GLU A 98 10.92 -25.41 21.42
C GLU A 98 12.25 -24.68 21.66
N GLY A 99 13.02 -24.44 20.60
CA GLY A 99 14.29 -23.72 20.67
C GLY A 99 14.10 -22.22 20.44
N ARG A 100 14.29 -21.81 19.18
CA ARG A 100 14.45 -20.39 18.80
C ARG A 100 13.27 -19.50 19.19
N LEU A 101 12.04 -20.00 19.12
CA LEU A 101 10.86 -19.22 19.50
C LEU A 101 10.87 -18.90 21.00
N LEU A 102 11.09 -19.90 21.86
CA LEU A 102 11.15 -19.69 23.32
C LEU A 102 12.37 -18.87 23.72
N ASP A 103 13.54 -19.14 23.13
CA ASP A 103 14.75 -18.35 23.38
C ASP A 103 14.59 -16.89 22.95
N GLY A 104 13.84 -16.63 21.87
CA GLY A 104 13.53 -15.29 21.40
C GLY A 104 12.53 -14.55 22.29
N LEU A 105 11.51 -15.24 22.80
CA LEU A 105 10.44 -14.65 23.62
C LEU A 105 10.83 -14.43 25.09
N TYR A 106 11.62 -15.35 25.67
CA TYR A 106 11.93 -15.36 27.11
C TYR A 106 13.43 -15.17 27.34
N TRP A 107 13.78 -13.98 27.83
CA TRP A 107 15.14 -13.56 28.13
C TRP A 107 15.34 -13.55 29.65
N ASP A 108 15.79 -14.68 30.20
CA ASP A 108 15.92 -14.84 31.66
C ASP A 108 17.28 -14.39 32.19
N LYS A 109 18.27 -14.24 31.31
CA LYS A 109 19.67 -13.96 31.67
C LYS A 109 20.12 -12.63 31.09
N TRP A 110 20.84 -11.87 31.90
CA TRP A 110 21.60 -10.71 31.43
C TRP A 110 22.89 -11.17 30.72
N TYR A 111 23.61 -10.24 30.06
CA TYR A 111 24.92 -10.54 29.44
C TYR A 111 25.95 -11.13 30.43
N ASN A 112 25.77 -10.89 31.74
CA ASN A 112 26.61 -11.41 32.83
C ASN A 112 26.10 -12.74 33.42
N ASN A 113 25.15 -13.42 32.78
CA ASN A 113 24.50 -14.64 33.29
C ASN A 113 23.77 -14.48 34.64
N MET A 114 23.58 -13.25 35.13
CA MET A 114 22.68 -12.99 36.25
C MET A 114 21.24 -13.11 35.79
N THR A 115 20.42 -13.81 36.57
CA THR A 115 18.99 -13.94 36.30
C THR A 115 18.31 -12.58 36.44
N LEU A 116 17.53 -12.17 35.44
CA LEU A 116 16.64 -11.01 35.56
C LEU A 116 15.60 -11.32 36.65
N THR A 117 15.73 -10.70 37.82
CA THR A 117 14.64 -10.62 38.80
C THR A 117 13.71 -9.46 38.44
N LEU A 118 13.26 -9.41 37.19
CA LEU A 118 12.26 -8.46 36.75
C LEU A 118 10.91 -9.17 36.77
N GLN A 119 10.02 -8.66 37.63
CA GLN A 119 8.68 -9.16 37.91
C GLN A 119 7.98 -9.73 36.66
N ASN A 120 7.79 -11.05 36.60
CA ASN A 120 6.85 -11.81 35.74
C ASN A 120 6.72 -11.42 34.25
N ASN A 121 7.56 -10.56 33.71
CA ASN A 121 7.41 -9.95 32.38
C ASN A 121 8.72 -10.15 31.62
N SER A 122 8.63 -10.79 30.45
CA SER A 122 9.78 -10.95 29.58
C SER A 122 10.04 -9.68 28.76
N HIS A 123 11.31 -9.28 28.72
CA HIS A 123 11.79 -8.18 27.92
C HIS A 123 12.73 -8.70 26.83
N ILE A 124 12.32 -8.59 25.57
CA ILE A 124 13.13 -8.95 24.41
C ILE A 124 14.16 -7.86 24.15
N TYR A 125 15.44 -8.26 24.05
CA TYR A 125 16.57 -7.32 24.01
C TYR A 125 16.60 -6.33 25.18
N TYR A 126 16.04 -6.70 26.34
CA TYR A 126 15.95 -5.87 27.55
C TYR A 126 15.07 -4.61 27.45
N GLU A 127 14.72 -4.15 26.24
CA GLU A 127 13.94 -2.92 26.01
C GLU A 127 12.49 -3.17 25.59
N ASN A 128 12.23 -4.25 24.84
CA ASN A 128 10.91 -4.52 24.28
C ASN A 128 10.12 -5.42 25.23
N LEU A 129 9.04 -4.92 25.81
CA LEU A 129 8.16 -5.69 26.67
C LEU A 129 7.28 -6.64 25.83
N LEU A 130 7.23 -7.92 26.17
CA LEU A 130 6.21 -8.83 25.63
C LEU A 130 4.85 -8.50 26.25
N LEU A 131 3.85 -8.22 25.40
CA LEU A 131 2.49 -7.93 25.85
C LEU A 131 1.66 -9.20 25.91
N GLY A 132 1.08 -9.47 27.08
CA GLY A 132 0.27 -10.67 27.32
C GLY A 132 1.10 -11.94 27.22
N VAL A 133 0.67 -12.84 26.34
CA VAL A 133 1.30 -14.12 26.04
C VAL A 133 1.24 -14.41 24.55
N ALA A 134 2.15 -15.23 24.03
CA ALA A 134 2.08 -15.68 22.64
C ALA A 134 0.95 -16.71 22.46
N GLN A 135 0.23 -16.63 21.34
CA GLN A 135 -0.84 -17.55 20.96
C GLN A 135 -0.42 -18.34 19.72
N ILE A 136 -0.63 -19.66 19.76
CA ILE A 136 -0.45 -20.55 18.61
C ILE A 136 -1.81 -21.06 18.19
N ARG A 137 -2.12 -20.92 16.90
CA ARG A 137 -3.41 -21.31 16.30
C ARG A 137 -3.19 -22.21 15.10
N GLN A 138 -4.04 -23.21 14.93
CA GLN A 138 -3.97 -24.19 13.85
C GLN A 138 -5.32 -24.38 13.17
N LEU A 139 -5.26 -24.60 11.85
CA LEU A 139 -6.39 -25.08 11.06
C LEU A 139 -6.14 -26.48 10.50
N LYS A 140 -7.21 -27.28 10.51
CA LYS A 140 -7.20 -28.67 10.08
C LYS A 140 -8.30 -28.91 9.04
N VAL A 141 -8.06 -29.91 8.20
CA VAL A 141 -9.01 -30.42 7.22
C VAL A 141 -9.50 -31.80 7.66
N ARG A 142 -10.79 -32.07 7.43
CA ARG A 142 -11.42 -33.35 7.79
C ARG A 142 -10.77 -34.50 7.02
N ASN A 143 -10.86 -35.70 7.59
CA ASN A 143 -10.46 -36.90 6.87
C ASN A 143 -11.42 -37.19 5.71
N ASN A 144 -10.91 -37.80 4.64
CA ASN A 144 -11.64 -38.18 3.43
C ASN A 144 -12.35 -37.04 2.69
N THR A 145 -11.71 -35.87 2.64
CA THR A 145 -12.22 -34.73 1.85
C THR A 145 -11.81 -34.78 0.38
N CYS A 146 -10.91 -35.70 0.00
CA CYS A 146 -10.57 -35.96 -1.39
C CYS A 146 -10.92 -37.39 -1.80
N SER A 147 -11.27 -37.56 -3.07
CA SER A 147 -11.50 -38.85 -3.68
C SER A 147 -10.18 -39.48 -4.10
N ILE A 148 -9.87 -40.65 -3.53
CA ILE A 148 -8.75 -41.48 -3.97
C ILE A 148 -9.22 -42.28 -5.19
N TYR A 149 -8.34 -42.45 -6.18
CA TYR A 149 -8.65 -43.27 -7.34
C TYR A 149 -8.75 -44.75 -6.94
N PRO A 150 -9.74 -45.53 -7.42
CA PRO A 150 -10.06 -46.85 -6.88
C PRO A 150 -8.89 -47.83 -6.77
N SER A 151 -7.97 -47.83 -7.75
CA SER A 151 -6.80 -48.71 -7.76
C SER A 151 -5.79 -48.44 -6.63
N PHE A 152 -5.86 -47.28 -5.97
CA PHE A 152 -4.95 -46.90 -4.89
C PHE A 152 -5.58 -47.03 -3.49
N HIS A 153 -6.85 -47.43 -3.37
CA HIS A 153 -7.49 -47.60 -2.06
C HIS A 153 -6.81 -48.64 -1.17
N SER A 154 -6.17 -49.66 -1.75
CA SER A 154 -5.42 -50.65 -0.97
C SER A 154 -4.16 -50.08 -0.30
N PHE A 155 -3.66 -48.93 -0.76
CA PHE A 155 -2.44 -48.31 -0.26
C PHE A 155 -2.70 -47.05 0.56
N LEU A 156 -3.85 -46.40 0.36
CA LEU A 156 -4.21 -45.12 0.97
C LEU A 156 -5.65 -45.22 1.51
N GLU A 157 -5.78 -45.26 2.82
CA GLU A 157 -7.08 -45.24 3.51
C GLU A 157 -7.55 -43.80 3.77
N ASP A 158 -6.62 -42.88 4.04
CA ASP A 158 -6.92 -41.49 4.42
C ASP A 158 -6.50 -40.49 3.34
N CYS A 159 -7.40 -39.55 3.04
CA CYS A 159 -7.19 -38.46 2.08
C CYS A 159 -7.51 -37.08 2.67
N TYR A 160 -6.54 -36.16 2.60
CA TYR A 160 -6.72 -34.77 3.02
C TYR A 160 -6.54 -33.82 1.84
N SER A 161 -7.60 -33.12 1.47
CA SER A 161 -7.59 -32.14 0.38
C SER A 161 -6.78 -30.87 0.71
N LYS A 162 -6.67 -29.97 -0.27
CA LYS A 162 -6.31 -28.57 -0.01
C LYS A 162 -7.32 -27.93 0.95
N TYR A 163 -6.90 -26.84 1.62
CA TYR A 163 -7.79 -26.13 2.53
C TYR A 163 -8.96 -25.50 1.76
N HIS A 164 -10.17 -25.79 2.22
CA HIS A 164 -11.40 -25.10 1.84
C HIS A 164 -12.22 -24.90 3.11
N TYR A 165 -12.94 -23.79 3.22
CA TYR A 165 -13.78 -23.52 4.39
C TYR A 165 -14.78 -24.66 4.67
N GLN A 166 -15.35 -25.25 3.63
CA GLN A 166 -16.26 -26.40 3.78
C GLN A 166 -15.55 -27.68 4.22
N ALA A 167 -14.26 -27.82 3.94
CA ALA A 167 -13.47 -29.00 4.30
C ALA A 167 -12.82 -28.87 5.69
N GLU A 168 -12.97 -27.73 6.34
CA GLU A 168 -12.44 -27.45 7.68
C GLU A 168 -12.96 -28.47 8.71
N ASP A 169 -12.06 -28.95 9.56
CA ASP A 169 -12.38 -29.82 10.68
C ASP A 169 -12.70 -29.01 11.92
N ARG A 170 -13.85 -29.30 12.52
CA ARG A 170 -14.35 -28.68 13.76
C ARG A 170 -14.54 -29.68 14.89
N SER A 171 -14.20 -30.94 14.65
CA SER A 171 -14.35 -32.01 15.64
C SER A 171 -13.25 -31.95 16.69
N GLU A 172 -13.56 -32.30 17.94
CA GLU A 172 -12.53 -32.38 18.99
C GLU A 172 -11.59 -33.57 18.72
N PHE A 173 -10.28 -33.40 18.94
CA PHE A 173 -9.28 -34.46 18.71
C PHE A 173 -8.30 -34.58 19.89
N GLY A 174 -7.53 -35.67 20.00
CA GLY A 174 -6.56 -35.81 21.10
C GLY A 174 -7.21 -35.88 22.51
N PRO A 175 -6.51 -35.46 23.58
CA PRO A 175 -7.04 -35.45 24.94
C PRO A 175 -8.12 -34.36 25.13
N LYS A 176 -9.38 -34.76 24.97
CA LYS A 176 -10.61 -33.92 24.96
C LYS A 176 -10.87 -33.07 26.22
N ASN A 177 -10.09 -33.27 27.28
CA ASN A 177 -10.31 -32.58 28.56
C ASN A 177 -9.86 -31.11 28.52
N GLU A 178 -8.95 -30.76 27.61
CA GLU A 178 -8.34 -29.43 27.57
C GLU A 178 -8.89 -28.58 26.40
N SER A 179 -8.76 -27.26 26.50
CA SER A 179 -9.31 -26.32 25.52
C SER A 179 -8.51 -26.28 24.21
N GLU A 180 -7.23 -26.67 24.25
CA GLU A 180 -6.29 -26.71 23.13
C GLU A 180 -6.74 -27.64 21.99
N TRP A 181 -7.63 -28.57 22.31
CA TRP A 181 -8.14 -29.62 21.45
C TRP A 181 -9.58 -29.38 20.98
N LYS A 182 -10.19 -28.28 21.43
CA LYS A 182 -11.55 -27.85 21.07
C LYS A 182 -11.48 -26.77 20.00
N TYR A 183 -12.40 -26.85 19.05
CA TYR A 183 -12.48 -25.85 17.99
C TYR A 183 -13.14 -24.58 18.53
N THR A 184 -12.44 -23.45 18.44
CA THR A 184 -12.99 -22.15 18.80
C THR A 184 -13.49 -21.44 17.56
N SER A 185 -14.79 -21.16 17.52
CA SER A 185 -15.40 -20.35 16.47
C SER A 185 -15.24 -18.86 16.78
N THR A 186 -14.76 -18.10 15.80
CA THR A 186 -14.64 -16.64 15.87
C THR A 186 -15.91 -15.95 15.33
N PRO A 187 -16.16 -14.69 15.74
CA PRO A 187 -17.27 -13.91 15.20
C PRO A 187 -17.14 -13.70 13.68
N SER A 188 -18.28 -13.61 12.99
CA SER A 188 -18.37 -13.56 11.51
C SER A 188 -17.59 -12.42 10.84
N PHE A 189 -17.23 -11.36 11.56
CA PHE A 189 -16.53 -10.19 11.03
C PHE A 189 -14.99 -10.26 11.16
N SER A 190 -14.47 -11.39 11.64
CA SER A 190 -13.03 -11.59 11.77
C SER A 190 -12.32 -11.73 10.42
N LEU A 191 -11.13 -11.13 10.32
CA LEU A 191 -10.39 -11.03 9.06
C LEU A 191 -9.81 -12.39 8.65
N TRP A 192 -10.07 -12.80 7.40
CA TRP A 192 -9.44 -13.99 6.84
C TRP A 192 -7.99 -13.69 6.49
N TYR A 193 -7.12 -14.67 6.70
CA TYR A 193 -5.72 -14.54 6.33
C TYR A 193 -5.52 -14.99 4.89
N TRP A 194 -4.99 -14.08 4.05
CA TRP A 194 -4.59 -14.41 2.68
C TRP A 194 -3.14 -14.87 2.69
N GLY A 195 -2.95 -16.18 2.56
CA GLY A 195 -1.66 -16.84 2.53
C GLY A 195 -1.17 -17.15 1.11
N SER A 196 -0.02 -17.82 1.03
CA SER A 196 0.61 -18.15 -0.25
C SER A 196 -0.20 -19.18 -1.07
N MET A 197 -0.80 -20.16 -0.37
CA MET A 197 -1.54 -21.26 -0.99
C MET A 197 -3.06 -21.11 -0.95
N GLY A 198 -3.60 -20.28 -0.07
CA GLY A 198 -5.03 -20.21 0.15
C GLY A 198 -5.51 -19.12 1.11
N TRP A 199 -6.82 -19.07 1.25
CA TRP A 199 -7.51 -18.17 2.17
C TRP A 199 -7.91 -18.95 3.41
N TYR A 200 -7.50 -18.48 4.58
CA TYR A 200 -7.67 -19.19 5.84
C TYR A 200 -8.64 -18.45 6.76
N SER A 201 -9.55 -19.20 7.37
CA SER A 201 -10.45 -18.67 8.40
C SER A 201 -9.69 -18.22 9.65
N SER A 202 -10.32 -17.37 10.44
CA SER A 202 -9.79 -16.86 11.72
C SER A 202 -10.00 -17.81 12.90
N GLY A 203 -10.91 -18.79 12.78
CA GLY A 203 -11.15 -19.81 13.81
C GLY A 203 -10.01 -20.82 13.92
N GLY A 204 -10.28 -21.91 14.65
CA GLY A 204 -9.37 -23.05 14.72
C GLY A 204 -9.14 -23.56 16.14
N TYR A 205 -8.12 -24.41 16.26
CA TYR A 205 -7.62 -24.89 17.54
C TYR A 205 -6.51 -23.96 17.98
N MET A 206 -6.58 -23.44 19.20
CA MET A 206 -5.65 -22.42 19.67
C MET A 206 -5.25 -22.69 21.11
N PHE A 207 -4.02 -22.32 21.43
CA PHE A 207 -3.49 -22.37 22.79
C PHE A 207 -2.56 -21.18 23.03
N THR A 208 -2.47 -20.77 24.29
CA THR A 208 -1.55 -19.73 24.73
C THR A 208 -0.33 -20.35 25.40
N LEU A 209 0.82 -19.72 25.21
CA LEU A 209 2.06 -20.05 25.88
C LEU A 209 2.08 -19.41 27.28
N PRO A 210 2.44 -20.14 28.34
CA PRO A 210 2.66 -19.57 29.67
C PRO A 210 3.72 -18.46 29.68
N LYS A 211 3.78 -17.65 30.75
CA LYS A 211 4.82 -16.61 30.86
C LYS A 211 6.20 -17.14 31.23
N SER A 212 6.27 -18.32 31.81
CA SER A 212 7.53 -18.98 32.14
C SER A 212 8.05 -19.76 30.94
N LYS A 213 9.35 -19.66 30.67
CA LYS A 213 10.03 -20.43 29.62
C LYS A 213 9.91 -21.93 29.84
N GLN A 214 10.12 -22.37 31.08
CA GLN A 214 10.09 -23.79 31.44
C GLN A 214 8.68 -24.39 31.26
N GLU A 215 7.65 -23.69 31.75
CA GLU A 215 6.25 -24.12 31.58
C GLU A 215 5.84 -24.14 30.09
N SER A 216 6.35 -23.19 29.30
CA SER A 216 6.10 -23.16 27.85
C SER A 216 6.76 -24.33 27.13
N LEU A 217 7.98 -24.71 27.54
CA LEU A 217 8.67 -25.87 27.00
C LEU A 217 7.91 -27.16 27.31
N GLU A 218 7.52 -27.37 28.57
CA GLU A 218 6.74 -28.53 29.01
C GLU A 218 5.40 -28.63 28.26
N LYS A 219 4.72 -27.49 28.04
CA LYS A 219 3.48 -27.44 27.25
C LYS A 219 3.70 -27.82 25.78
N LEU A 220 4.77 -27.34 25.14
CA LEU A 220 5.09 -27.68 23.75
C LEU A 220 5.47 -29.15 23.61
N GLU A 221 6.25 -29.69 24.55
CA GLU A 221 6.60 -31.12 24.57
C GLU A 221 5.35 -32.00 24.70
N PHE A 222 4.44 -31.65 25.61
CA PHE A 222 3.16 -32.33 25.77
C PHE A 222 2.32 -32.31 24.48
N LEU A 223 2.25 -31.18 23.77
CA LEU A 223 1.51 -31.07 22.51
C LEU A 223 2.16 -31.85 21.37
N ARG A 224 3.50 -31.92 21.36
CA ARG A 224 4.27 -32.73 20.41
C ARG A 224 4.03 -34.22 20.64
N GLU A 225 4.12 -34.68 21.88
CA GLU A 225 3.88 -36.09 22.25
C GLU A 225 2.46 -36.54 21.89
N ASN A 226 1.47 -35.67 22.11
CA ASN A 226 0.08 -35.91 21.76
C ASN A 226 -0.27 -35.62 20.28
N SER A 227 0.73 -35.37 19.43
CA SER A 227 0.55 -35.19 17.97
C SER A 227 -0.45 -34.08 17.60
N TRP A 228 -0.36 -32.92 18.24
CA TRP A 228 -1.23 -31.75 17.93
C TRP A 228 -1.16 -31.38 16.43
N LEU A 229 0.04 -31.45 15.84
CA LEU A 229 0.25 -31.34 14.39
C LEU A 229 0.04 -32.68 13.67
N THR A 230 -1.15 -32.85 13.09
CA THR A 230 -1.53 -34.04 12.30
C THR A 230 -1.29 -33.85 10.80
N ARG A 231 -1.43 -34.92 10.00
CA ARG A 231 -1.36 -34.87 8.51
C ARG A 231 -2.42 -33.96 7.88
N GLY A 232 -3.58 -33.80 8.53
CA GLY A 232 -4.67 -32.93 8.09
C GLY A 232 -4.44 -31.44 8.38
N THR A 233 -3.36 -31.08 9.05
CA THR A 233 -3.01 -29.67 9.32
C THR A 233 -2.69 -28.94 8.03
N ARG A 234 -3.17 -27.71 7.88
CA ARG A 234 -2.90 -26.89 6.70
C ARG A 234 -2.17 -25.60 7.00
N VAL A 235 -2.39 -25.02 8.17
CA VAL A 235 -1.68 -23.81 8.56
C VAL A 235 -1.57 -23.74 10.08
N VAL A 236 -0.45 -23.20 10.54
CA VAL A 236 -0.19 -22.84 11.93
C VAL A 236 0.22 -21.37 11.97
N PHE A 237 -0.38 -20.61 12.88
CA PHE A 237 -0.10 -19.21 13.16
C PHE A 237 0.54 -19.13 14.54
N ILE A 238 1.59 -18.33 14.66
CA ILE A 238 2.20 -17.95 15.94
C ILE A 238 2.08 -16.43 16.02
N ASP A 239 1.26 -15.97 16.94
CA ASP A 239 0.90 -14.57 17.10
C ASP A 239 1.36 -14.06 18.45
N PHE A 240 2.08 -12.94 18.45
CA PHE A 240 2.45 -12.25 19.68
C PHE A 240 2.71 -10.77 19.41
N SER A 241 2.63 -9.97 20.46
CA SER A 241 2.82 -8.52 20.39
C SER A 241 3.83 -8.05 21.41
N THR A 242 4.66 -7.09 21.03
CA THR A 242 5.67 -6.48 21.88
C THR A 242 5.48 -4.97 21.88
N TYR A 243 5.92 -4.32 22.94
CA TYR A 243 5.87 -2.87 23.10
C TYR A 243 7.23 -2.33 23.51
N ASN A 244 7.74 -1.39 22.73
CA ASN A 244 8.95 -0.66 23.05
C ASN A 244 8.58 0.67 23.73
N ALA A 245 8.90 0.78 25.02
CA ALA A 245 8.60 1.97 25.80
C ALA A 245 9.47 3.19 25.44
N ASN A 246 10.69 2.97 24.93
CA ASN A 246 11.64 4.06 24.62
C ASN A 246 11.14 4.91 23.45
N VAL A 247 10.52 4.29 22.44
CA VAL A 247 10.02 4.95 21.23
C VAL A 247 8.48 4.97 21.16
N ASN A 248 7.78 4.36 22.12
CA ASN A 248 6.33 4.22 22.13
C ASN A 248 5.79 3.58 20.83
N LEU A 249 6.35 2.43 20.46
CA LEU A 249 5.94 1.64 19.30
C LEU A 249 5.53 0.23 19.71
N PHE A 250 4.42 -0.23 19.15
CA PHE A 250 3.98 -1.62 19.23
C PHE A 250 4.56 -2.36 18.03
N CYS A 251 5.11 -3.55 18.25
CA CYS A 251 5.54 -4.45 17.19
C CYS A 251 4.75 -5.75 17.30
N ILE A 252 3.93 -6.02 16.29
CA ILE A 252 3.00 -7.13 16.23
C ILE A 252 3.52 -8.11 15.20
N ILE A 253 3.72 -9.34 15.64
CA ILE A 253 4.40 -10.38 14.88
C ILE A 253 3.43 -11.53 14.68
N ARG A 254 3.23 -11.90 13.41
CA ARG A 254 2.52 -13.10 12.97
C ARG A 254 3.44 -13.94 12.12
N LEU A 255 3.83 -15.10 12.64
CA LEU A 255 4.57 -16.11 11.90
C LEU A 255 3.59 -17.18 11.41
N VAL A 256 3.65 -17.52 10.13
CA VAL A 256 2.71 -18.44 9.50
C VAL A 256 3.47 -19.58 8.84
N VAL A 257 3.07 -20.81 9.17
CA VAL A 257 3.61 -22.02 8.56
C VAL A 257 2.48 -22.75 7.86
N GLU A 258 2.50 -22.72 6.53
CA GLU A 258 1.55 -23.40 5.65
C GLU A 258 2.06 -24.80 5.31
N PHE A 259 1.22 -25.81 5.49
CA PHE A 259 1.47 -27.19 5.11
C PHE A 259 0.64 -27.51 3.87
N PRO A 260 1.16 -27.33 2.64
CA PRO A 260 0.46 -27.74 1.44
C PRO A 260 0.12 -29.24 1.46
N ALA A 261 -0.93 -29.61 0.73
CA ALA A 261 -1.34 -31.01 0.61
C ALA A 261 -0.26 -31.94 -0.01
N THR A 262 0.79 -31.36 -0.59
CA THR A 262 1.99 -32.06 -1.09
C THR A 262 2.93 -32.54 0.02
N GLY A 263 2.81 -32.03 1.25
CA GLY A 263 3.49 -32.54 2.44
C GLY A 263 4.72 -31.75 2.92
N SER A 264 5.14 -30.71 2.20
CA SER A 264 6.17 -29.75 2.67
C SER A 264 5.59 -28.75 3.67
N ALA A 265 6.45 -27.92 4.27
CA ALA A 265 6.10 -26.67 4.94
C ALA A 265 6.55 -25.47 4.09
N LEU A 266 5.80 -24.37 4.15
CA LEU A 266 6.13 -23.06 3.60
C LEU A 266 5.95 -22.02 4.69
N THR A 267 6.87 -21.08 4.80
CA THR A 267 6.87 -20.08 5.86
C THR A 267 6.62 -18.69 5.31
N SER A 268 5.75 -17.94 5.96
CA SER A 268 5.55 -16.51 5.72
C SER A 268 5.49 -15.76 7.05
N SER A 269 5.91 -14.51 7.04
CA SER A 269 5.98 -13.70 8.25
C SER A 269 5.44 -12.30 8.01
N HIS A 270 4.71 -11.77 8.97
CA HIS A 270 4.27 -10.38 9.00
C HIS A 270 4.70 -9.73 10.31
N ILE A 271 5.49 -8.67 10.19
CA ILE A 271 5.99 -7.87 11.31
C ILE A 271 5.52 -6.44 11.07
N TYR A 272 4.59 -5.98 11.91
CA TYR A 272 4.02 -4.64 11.81
C TYR A 272 4.44 -3.81 13.01
N SER A 273 5.07 -2.67 12.75
CA SER A 273 5.32 -1.65 13.76
C SER A 273 4.27 -0.55 13.65
N VAL A 274 3.59 -0.26 14.76
CA VAL A 274 2.47 0.68 14.81
C VAL A 274 2.56 1.54 16.06
N LYS A 275 2.31 2.84 15.92
CA LYS A 275 2.11 3.76 17.04
C LYS A 275 0.63 3.81 17.41
N LEU A 276 0.21 3.00 18.38
CA LEU A 276 -1.18 2.92 18.84
C LEU A 276 -1.53 4.03 19.85
N LEU A 277 -0.61 4.34 20.76
CA LEU A 277 -0.80 5.39 21.76
C LEU A 277 -0.42 6.75 21.19
N ARG A 278 -1.41 7.65 21.10
CA ARG A 278 -1.24 9.03 20.61
C ARG A 278 -1.36 10.04 21.76
N TYR A 279 -0.84 11.25 21.54
CA TYR A 279 -0.95 12.40 22.46
C TYR A 279 -0.14 12.30 23.76
N ILE A 280 1.06 11.71 23.69
CA ILE A 280 1.96 11.64 24.85
C ILE A 280 2.98 12.78 24.80
N THR A 281 3.62 12.99 23.66
CA THR A 281 4.69 13.98 23.51
C THR A 281 4.16 15.34 23.06
N TYR A 282 4.92 16.42 23.30
CA TYR A 282 4.61 17.75 22.77
C TYR A 282 4.45 17.76 21.24
N TYR A 283 5.23 16.93 20.54
CA TYR A 283 5.11 16.75 19.10
C TYR A 283 3.76 16.12 18.70
N ASP A 284 3.23 15.20 19.50
CA ASP A 284 1.90 14.60 19.26
C ASP A 284 0.76 15.62 19.40
N TYR A 285 0.88 16.59 20.31
CA TYR A 285 -0.09 17.69 20.40
C TYR A 285 -0.01 18.66 19.22
N PHE A 286 1.20 18.92 18.70
CA PHE A 286 1.37 19.67 17.46
C PHE A 286 0.70 18.95 16.27
N LEU A 287 0.89 17.63 16.16
CA LEU A 287 0.22 16.81 15.15
C LEU A 287 -1.31 16.84 15.30
N ALA A 288 -1.83 16.82 16.52
CA ALA A 288 -3.26 16.98 16.76
C ALA A 288 -3.80 18.30 16.19
N ALA A 289 -3.04 19.39 16.32
CA ALA A 289 -3.41 20.68 15.73
C ALA A 289 -3.41 20.63 14.19
N CYS A 290 -2.41 19.98 13.57
CA CYS A 290 -2.41 19.72 12.13
C CYS A 290 -3.60 18.85 11.69
N GLU A 291 -4.00 17.83 12.45
CA GLU A 291 -5.18 17.02 12.13
C GLU A 291 -6.47 17.84 12.14
N ILE A 292 -6.60 18.80 13.06
CA ILE A 292 -7.74 19.73 13.10
C ILE A 292 -7.72 20.65 11.87
N ILE A 293 -6.56 21.19 11.51
CA ILE A 293 -6.37 22.02 10.30
C ILE A 293 -6.73 21.23 9.04
N PHE A 294 -6.28 19.98 8.94
CA PHE A 294 -6.62 19.07 7.86
C PHE A 294 -8.15 18.87 7.75
N CYS A 295 -8.83 18.61 8.86
CA CYS A 295 -10.29 18.48 8.89
C CYS A 295 -10.99 19.75 8.38
N LEU A 296 -10.49 20.95 8.74
CA LEU A 296 -11.00 22.22 8.21
C LEU A 296 -10.80 22.34 6.70
N PHE A 297 -9.65 21.95 6.16
CA PHE A 297 -9.41 21.93 4.71
C PHE A 297 -10.37 20.98 3.97
N ILE A 298 -10.61 19.78 4.53
CA ILE A 298 -11.56 18.84 3.93
C ILE A 298 -12.97 19.43 3.88
N ILE A 299 -13.43 20.11 4.94
CA ILE A 299 -14.74 20.79 4.94
C ILE A 299 -14.78 21.87 3.83
N LEU A 300 -13.73 22.68 3.70
CA LEU A 300 -13.64 23.69 2.64
C LEU A 300 -13.71 23.05 1.24
N PHE A 301 -12.97 21.97 1.01
CA PHE A 301 -13.01 21.26 -0.27
C PHE A 301 -14.36 20.59 -0.54
N ILE A 302 -15.04 20.04 0.47
CA ILE A 302 -16.42 19.54 0.32
C ILE A 302 -17.34 20.65 -0.18
N THR A 303 -17.30 21.84 0.44
CA THR A 303 -18.17 22.95 0.02
C THR A 303 -17.85 23.43 -1.40
N GLN A 304 -16.56 23.46 -1.76
CA GLN A 304 -16.11 23.81 -3.11
C GLN A 304 -16.61 22.80 -4.16
N GLU A 305 -16.41 21.51 -3.92
CA GLU A 305 -16.81 20.44 -4.84
C GLU A 305 -18.32 20.37 -5.01
N VAL A 306 -19.09 20.46 -3.91
CA VAL A 306 -20.57 20.50 -3.98
C VAL A 306 -21.05 21.68 -4.82
N THR A 307 -20.42 22.85 -4.67
CA THR A 307 -20.76 24.04 -5.47
C THR A 307 -20.42 23.84 -6.96
N GLN A 308 -19.30 23.20 -7.26
CA GLN A 308 -18.90 22.90 -8.65
C GLN A 308 -19.83 21.88 -9.30
N ILE A 309 -20.18 20.81 -8.58
CA ILE A 309 -21.14 19.79 -9.04
C ILE A 309 -22.51 20.41 -9.28
N ALA A 310 -22.98 21.30 -8.39
CA ALA A 310 -24.26 21.99 -8.55
C ALA A 310 -24.32 22.89 -9.80
N LYS A 311 -23.20 23.55 -10.15
CA LYS A 311 -23.10 24.43 -11.34
C LYS A 311 -22.92 23.65 -12.64
N LEU A 312 -22.02 22.67 -12.67
CA LEU A 312 -21.58 21.97 -13.89
C LEU A 312 -22.36 20.68 -14.17
N LYS A 313 -23.09 20.14 -13.18
CA LYS A 313 -23.92 18.93 -13.28
C LYS A 313 -23.20 17.77 -13.97
N LYS A 314 -23.63 17.38 -15.18
CA LYS A 314 -23.07 16.25 -15.94
C LYS A 314 -21.72 16.56 -16.58
N GLU A 315 -21.44 17.84 -16.88
CA GLU A 315 -20.19 18.25 -17.51
C GLU A 315 -19.00 18.09 -16.55
N TYR A 316 -19.25 18.13 -15.24
CA TYR A 316 -18.26 17.90 -14.19
C TYR A 316 -17.54 16.55 -14.35
N PHE A 317 -18.27 15.48 -14.63
CA PHE A 317 -17.74 14.12 -14.71
C PHE A 317 -16.92 13.82 -15.98
N ARG A 318 -16.86 14.77 -16.93
CA ARG A 318 -16.07 14.61 -18.16
C ARG A 318 -14.60 14.98 -17.97
N SER A 319 -14.27 15.76 -16.93
CA SER A 319 -12.90 16.21 -16.65
C SER A 319 -12.17 15.20 -15.77
N ALA A 320 -10.99 14.74 -16.21
CA ALA A 320 -10.14 13.83 -15.42
C ALA A 320 -9.66 14.46 -14.10
N TRP A 321 -9.45 15.79 -14.07
CA TRP A 321 -9.02 16.51 -12.87
C TRP A 321 -10.07 16.48 -11.77
N ASN A 322 -11.34 16.56 -12.15
CA ASN A 322 -12.45 16.53 -11.20
C ASN A 322 -12.60 15.15 -10.56
N TRP A 323 -12.30 14.08 -11.31
CA TRP A 323 -12.23 12.73 -10.75
C TRP A 323 -11.11 12.58 -9.73
N LEU A 324 -9.93 13.16 -9.98
CA LEU A 324 -8.83 13.18 -8.99
C LEU A 324 -9.22 13.95 -7.74
N ASP A 325 -9.91 15.09 -7.90
CA ASP A 325 -10.43 15.90 -6.79
C ASP A 325 -11.44 15.10 -5.94
N LEU A 326 -12.35 14.37 -6.58
CA LEU A 326 -13.33 13.52 -5.91
C LEU A 326 -12.70 12.33 -5.16
N VAL A 327 -11.72 11.64 -5.79
CA VAL A 327 -11.03 10.51 -5.16
C VAL A 327 -10.26 10.97 -3.92
N LEU A 328 -9.54 12.10 -4.01
CA LEU A 328 -8.81 12.68 -2.88
C LEU A 328 -9.74 13.00 -1.71
N LEU A 329 -10.93 13.55 -2.01
CA LEU A 329 -11.94 13.87 -1.00
C LEU A 329 -12.50 12.61 -0.32
N VAL A 330 -12.90 11.60 -1.10
CA VAL A 330 -13.50 10.35 -0.58
C VAL A 330 -12.50 9.60 0.29
N VAL A 331 -11.25 9.45 -0.17
CA VAL A 331 -10.21 8.76 0.59
C VAL A 331 -9.89 9.50 1.89
N SER A 332 -9.89 10.84 1.88
CA SER A 332 -9.68 11.65 3.09
C SER A 332 -10.81 11.51 4.12
N ILE A 333 -12.07 11.44 3.68
CA ILE A 333 -13.22 11.21 4.58
C ILE A 333 -13.14 9.82 5.23
N LEU A 334 -12.83 8.79 4.44
CA LEU A 334 -12.62 7.42 4.95
C LEU A 334 -11.47 7.38 5.95
N ALA A 335 -10.40 8.14 5.71
CA ALA A 335 -9.26 8.24 6.61
C ALA A 335 -9.63 8.78 7.99
N ILE A 336 -10.44 9.85 8.03
CA ILE A 336 -10.90 10.46 9.28
C ILE A 336 -11.79 9.48 10.04
N ALA A 337 -12.74 8.82 9.36
CA ALA A 337 -13.61 7.82 9.98
C ALA A 337 -12.81 6.66 10.59
N PHE A 338 -11.81 6.15 9.86
CA PHE A 338 -10.94 5.08 10.33
C PHE A 338 -10.09 5.49 11.54
N ASN A 339 -9.52 6.70 11.54
CA ASN A 339 -8.71 7.21 12.67
C ASN A 339 -9.53 7.28 13.97
N ILE A 340 -10.79 7.73 13.87
CA ILE A 340 -11.72 7.77 15.02
C ILE A 340 -12.03 6.35 15.51
N TYR A 341 -12.43 5.45 14.61
CA TYR A 341 -12.72 4.05 14.95
C TYR A 341 -11.52 3.36 15.63
N ARG A 342 -10.33 3.48 15.04
CA ARG A 342 -9.08 2.94 15.58
C ARG A 342 -8.81 3.43 17.00
N THR A 343 -9.00 4.72 17.27
CA THR A 343 -8.70 5.29 18.60
C THR A 343 -9.60 4.70 19.68
N VAL A 344 -10.88 4.47 19.37
CA VAL A 344 -11.82 3.81 20.28
C VAL A 344 -11.43 2.36 20.51
N GLU A 345 -11.16 1.60 19.44
CA GLU A 345 -10.81 0.18 19.54
C GLU A 345 -9.52 -0.07 20.35
N VAL A 346 -8.50 0.76 20.15
CA VAL A 346 -7.24 0.71 20.93
C VAL A 346 -7.52 0.89 22.42
N SER A 347 -8.38 1.84 22.78
CA SER A 347 -8.66 2.12 24.19
C SER A 347 -9.33 0.94 24.89
N LEU A 348 -10.23 0.23 24.20
CA LEU A 348 -10.90 -0.96 24.72
C LEU A 348 -9.94 -2.13 24.89
N LEU A 349 -9.13 -2.46 23.87
CA LEU A 349 -8.15 -3.55 23.94
C LEU A 349 -7.07 -3.30 24.99
N MET A 350 -6.69 -2.04 25.20
CA MET A 350 -5.71 -1.68 26.22
C MET A 350 -6.29 -1.85 27.64
N GLU A 351 -7.57 -1.51 27.86
CA GLU A 351 -8.25 -1.72 29.14
C GLU A 351 -8.34 -3.21 29.50
N GLU A 352 -8.63 -4.07 28.51
CA GLU A 352 -8.66 -5.52 28.68
C GLU A 352 -7.27 -6.07 29.07
N LEU A 353 -6.21 -5.66 28.37
CA LEU A 353 -4.84 -6.10 28.66
C LEU A 353 -4.36 -5.67 30.05
N LEU A 354 -4.77 -4.48 30.51
CA LEU A 354 -4.45 -4.02 31.87
C LEU A 354 -5.21 -4.79 32.94
N SER A 355 -6.36 -5.38 32.60
CA SER A 355 -7.17 -6.18 33.52
C SER A 355 -6.67 -7.62 33.68
N ASP A 356 -6.23 -8.26 32.60
CA ASP A 356 -5.68 -9.63 32.62
C ASP A 356 -4.42 -9.75 31.76
N ALA A 357 -3.27 -9.91 32.43
CA ALA A 357 -1.98 -10.01 31.76
C ALA A 357 -1.67 -11.42 31.22
N HIS A 358 -2.55 -12.42 31.44
CA HIS A 358 -2.39 -13.79 30.94
C HIS A 358 -3.17 -14.06 29.63
N VAL A 359 -3.94 -13.08 29.17
CA VAL A 359 -4.71 -13.18 27.92
C VAL A 359 -3.88 -12.65 26.74
N TYR A 360 -4.03 -13.27 25.58
CA TYR A 360 -3.47 -12.77 24.32
C TYR A 360 -4.34 -11.62 23.78
N PRO A 361 -3.78 -10.41 23.59
CA PRO A 361 -4.50 -9.32 22.93
C PRO A 361 -4.42 -9.43 21.41
N ASP A 362 -5.57 -9.46 20.71
CA ASP A 362 -5.59 -9.45 19.23
C ASP A 362 -5.34 -8.04 18.66
N PHE A 363 -4.09 -7.58 18.74
CA PHE A 363 -3.66 -6.36 18.05
C PHE A 363 -3.42 -6.56 16.55
N TYR A 364 -3.41 -7.81 16.05
CA TYR A 364 -3.14 -8.08 14.65
C TYR A 364 -4.22 -7.48 13.75
N PHE A 365 -5.51 -7.68 14.10
CA PHE A 365 -6.61 -7.11 13.33
C PHE A 365 -6.44 -5.61 13.14
N LEU A 366 -6.13 -4.90 14.22
CA LEU A 366 -5.90 -3.47 14.21
C LEU A 366 -4.68 -3.07 13.37
N ALA A 367 -3.57 -3.79 13.51
CA ALA A 367 -2.35 -3.52 12.73
C ALA A 367 -2.54 -3.74 11.23
N PHE A 368 -3.26 -4.79 10.85
CA PHE A 368 -3.60 -5.05 9.45
C PHE A 368 -4.34 -3.86 8.83
N TRP A 369 -5.39 -3.38 9.51
CA TRP A 369 -6.14 -2.21 9.04
C TRP A 369 -5.30 -0.93 9.07
N GLN A 370 -4.39 -0.76 10.03
CA GLN A 370 -3.46 0.37 10.05
C GLN A 370 -2.52 0.38 8.85
N VAL A 371 -1.99 -0.78 8.45
CA VAL A 371 -1.12 -0.88 7.25
C VAL A 371 -1.92 -0.56 5.99
N LEU A 372 -3.15 -1.07 5.91
CA LEU A 372 -4.04 -0.75 4.79
C LEU A 372 -4.34 0.77 4.75
N TYR A 373 -4.63 1.38 5.90
CA TYR A 373 -4.80 2.83 6.03
C TYR A 373 -3.56 3.61 5.56
N ASN A 374 -2.35 3.19 5.99
CA ASN A 374 -1.10 3.82 5.56
C ASN A 374 -0.92 3.72 4.04
N ASN A 375 -1.22 2.56 3.44
CA ASN A 375 -1.19 2.37 1.99
C ASN A 375 -2.20 3.27 1.25
N MET A 376 -3.43 3.38 1.77
CA MET A 376 -4.43 4.30 1.20
C MET A 376 -3.98 5.76 1.30
N MET A 377 -3.37 6.16 2.43
CA MET A 377 -2.83 7.52 2.61
C MET A 377 -1.63 7.80 1.70
N ALA A 378 -0.76 6.82 1.46
CA ALA A 378 0.34 6.95 0.52
C ALA A 378 -0.15 7.18 -0.93
N VAL A 379 -1.16 6.43 -1.36
CA VAL A 379 -1.80 6.64 -2.67
C VAL A 379 -2.49 8.01 -2.74
N ASN A 380 -3.20 8.40 -1.69
CA ASN A 380 -3.83 9.72 -1.61
C ASN A 380 -2.80 10.86 -1.74
N MET A 381 -1.66 10.70 -1.07
CA MET A 381 -0.56 11.66 -1.13
C MET A 381 0.07 11.75 -2.52
N PHE A 382 0.23 10.61 -3.20
CA PHE A 382 0.67 10.59 -4.60
C PHE A 382 -0.30 11.35 -5.52
N ILE A 383 -1.61 11.13 -5.36
CA ILE A 383 -2.64 11.86 -6.12
C ILE A 383 -2.60 13.36 -5.81
N ALA A 384 -2.38 13.74 -4.55
CA ALA A 384 -2.24 15.13 -4.13
C ALA A 384 -1.02 15.81 -4.79
N TRP A 385 0.12 15.13 -4.90
CA TRP A 385 1.27 15.64 -5.65
C TRP A 385 0.96 15.80 -7.15
N MET A 386 0.32 14.81 -7.76
CA MET A 386 -0.08 14.87 -9.18
C MET A 386 -1.02 16.05 -9.47
N LYS A 387 -1.91 16.41 -8.54
CA LYS A 387 -2.82 17.56 -8.69
C LYS A 387 -2.10 18.90 -8.81
N ILE A 388 -0.84 19.02 -8.39
CA ILE A 388 -0.03 20.24 -8.63
C ILE A 388 0.09 20.52 -10.14
N PHE A 389 0.12 19.50 -11.00
CA PHE A 389 0.18 19.69 -12.45
C PHE A 389 -1.00 20.48 -13.02
N LYS A 390 -2.19 20.42 -12.38
CA LYS A 390 -3.36 21.24 -12.72
C LYS A 390 -3.07 22.73 -12.59
N TYR A 391 -2.24 23.12 -11.62
CA TYR A 391 -1.87 24.50 -11.37
C TYR A 391 -0.56 24.90 -12.06
N VAL A 392 0.31 23.96 -12.41
CA VAL A 392 1.56 24.23 -13.15
C VAL A 392 1.32 24.37 -14.67
N SER A 393 0.13 23.99 -15.16
CA SER A 393 -0.27 24.14 -16.57
C SER A 393 -0.38 25.59 -17.06
N PHE A 394 -0.09 26.61 -16.23
CA PHE A 394 0.08 27.99 -16.68
C PHE A 394 1.35 28.21 -17.52
N ASN A 395 2.34 27.30 -17.44
CA ASN A 395 3.51 27.38 -18.29
C ASN A 395 3.24 26.74 -19.67
N LYS A 396 3.49 27.50 -20.76
CA LYS A 396 3.30 27.07 -22.16
C LYS A 396 3.94 25.71 -22.44
N THR A 397 5.13 25.43 -21.90
CA THR A 397 5.84 24.16 -22.13
C THR A 397 5.15 22.98 -21.45
N MET A 398 4.55 23.18 -20.27
CA MET A 398 3.83 22.13 -19.53
C MET A 398 2.45 21.88 -20.11
N THR A 399 1.75 22.93 -20.57
CA THR A 399 0.51 22.79 -21.34
C THR A 399 0.76 22.00 -22.63
N GLN A 400 1.90 22.25 -23.30
CA GLN A 400 2.29 21.50 -24.49
C GLN A 400 2.45 20.01 -24.20
N LEU A 401 3.15 19.63 -23.11
CA LEU A 401 3.31 18.22 -22.70
C LEU A 401 1.99 17.54 -22.32
N SER A 402 1.14 18.23 -21.56
CA SER A 402 -0.19 17.70 -21.19
C SER A 402 -1.10 17.54 -22.40
N SER A 403 -1.07 18.50 -23.33
CA SER A 403 -1.81 18.44 -24.60
C SER A 403 -1.32 17.29 -25.49
N THR A 404 0.00 17.08 -25.59
CA THR A 404 0.55 15.91 -26.31
C THR A 404 0.04 14.60 -25.75
N LEU A 405 0.06 14.44 -24.42
CA LEU A 405 -0.39 13.22 -23.77
C LEU A 405 -1.89 13.00 -23.97
N SER A 406 -2.70 14.07 -23.86
CA SER A 406 -4.14 13.98 -24.08
C SER A 406 -4.51 13.67 -25.53
N ARG A 407 -3.73 14.16 -26.51
CA ARG A 407 -3.97 13.93 -27.95
C ARG A 407 -3.59 12.51 -28.34
N CYS A 408 -2.43 12.03 -27.89
CA CYS A 408 -1.96 10.68 -28.19
C CYS A 408 -2.65 9.59 -27.36
N ALA A 409 -3.37 9.93 -26.28
CA ALA A 409 -4.04 8.96 -25.41
C ALA A 409 -4.92 7.97 -26.18
N LYS A 410 -5.68 8.43 -27.20
CA LYS A 410 -6.54 7.55 -28.00
C LYS A 410 -5.74 6.52 -28.79
N ASP A 411 -4.63 6.93 -29.40
CA ASP A 411 -3.78 6.07 -30.22
C ASP A 411 -2.97 5.12 -29.33
N ILE A 412 -2.49 5.60 -28.17
CA ILE A 412 -1.85 4.79 -27.13
C ILE A 412 -2.81 3.72 -26.60
N ILE A 413 -4.09 4.05 -26.35
CA ILE A 413 -5.07 3.06 -25.89
C ILE A 413 -5.27 1.98 -26.95
N GLY A 414 -5.36 2.35 -28.23
CA GLY A 414 -5.43 1.38 -29.34
C GLY A 414 -4.20 0.46 -29.40
N PHE A 415 -3.00 1.04 -29.32
CA PHE A 415 -1.75 0.28 -29.27
C PHE A 415 -1.65 -0.61 -28.01
N ALA A 416 -2.08 -0.11 -26.85
CA ALA A 416 -2.03 -0.83 -25.58
C ALA A 416 -2.84 -2.13 -25.64
N ILE A 417 -3.99 -2.13 -26.33
CA ILE A 417 -4.78 -3.35 -26.56
C ILE A 417 -3.96 -4.39 -27.33
N MET A 418 -3.28 -3.99 -28.42
CA MET A 418 -2.41 -4.88 -29.18
C MET A 418 -1.23 -5.40 -28.34
N PHE A 419 -0.61 -4.51 -27.56
CA PHE A 419 0.46 -4.86 -26.63
C PHE A 419 0.02 -5.92 -25.62
N PHE A 420 -1.10 -5.69 -24.93
CA PHE A 420 -1.58 -6.62 -23.90
C PHE A 420 -2.01 -7.98 -24.46
N ILE A 421 -2.52 -8.04 -25.69
CA ILE A 421 -2.82 -9.33 -26.35
C ILE A 421 -1.53 -10.16 -26.49
N VAL A 422 -0.47 -9.57 -27.04
CA VAL A 422 0.83 -10.25 -27.19
C VAL A 422 1.43 -10.58 -25.83
N PHE A 423 1.39 -9.62 -24.90
CA PHE A 423 1.93 -9.76 -23.56
C PHE A 423 1.28 -10.93 -22.79
N PHE A 424 -0.05 -10.99 -22.74
CA PHE A 424 -0.76 -12.09 -22.08
C PHE A 424 -0.62 -13.43 -22.82
N ALA A 425 -0.47 -13.43 -24.15
CA ALA A 425 -0.17 -14.65 -24.89
C ALA A 425 1.17 -15.25 -24.46
N TYR A 426 2.22 -14.42 -24.32
CA TYR A 426 3.49 -14.87 -23.76
C TYR A 426 3.37 -15.23 -22.27
N ALA A 427 2.53 -14.55 -21.49
CA ALA A 427 2.36 -14.86 -20.06
C ALA A 427 1.77 -16.26 -19.89
N GLN A 428 0.75 -16.58 -20.70
CA GLN A 428 0.15 -17.91 -20.75
C GLN A 428 1.15 -18.96 -21.24
N LEU A 429 1.94 -18.66 -22.28
CA LEU A 429 2.98 -19.56 -22.79
C LEU A 429 4.02 -19.86 -21.71
N GLY A 430 4.54 -18.83 -21.03
CA GLY A 430 5.52 -18.98 -19.96
C GLY A 430 4.97 -19.76 -18.77
N TYR A 431 3.72 -19.51 -18.37
CA TYR A 431 3.05 -20.27 -17.31
C TYR A 431 2.95 -21.76 -17.65
N LEU A 432 2.55 -22.10 -18.88
CA LEU A 432 2.38 -23.49 -19.30
C LEU A 432 3.70 -24.24 -19.47
N VAL A 433 4.76 -23.57 -19.93
CA VAL A 433 6.07 -24.20 -20.17
C VAL A 433 6.91 -24.27 -18.88
N PHE A 434 7.00 -23.17 -18.14
CA PHE A 434 7.94 -23.04 -17.01
C PHE A 434 7.28 -23.15 -15.63
N GLY A 435 5.96 -23.06 -15.52
CA GLY A 435 5.27 -22.91 -14.23
C GLY A 435 5.41 -24.08 -13.25
N SER A 436 5.79 -25.27 -13.72
CA SER A 436 6.07 -26.42 -12.84
C SER A 436 7.51 -26.47 -12.30
N GLN A 437 8.45 -25.76 -12.92
CA GLN A 437 9.89 -25.85 -12.61
C GLN A 437 10.47 -24.55 -12.05
N VAL A 438 9.90 -23.40 -12.43
CA VAL A 438 10.46 -22.08 -12.15
C VAL A 438 9.48 -21.27 -11.30
N GLU A 439 9.93 -20.80 -10.13
CA GLU A 439 9.09 -20.08 -9.16
C GLU A 439 8.55 -18.76 -9.73
N GLU A 440 9.35 -18.06 -10.54
CA GLU A 440 8.95 -16.82 -11.22
C GLU A 440 7.78 -17.01 -12.20
N PHE A 441 7.52 -18.24 -12.64
CA PHE A 441 6.40 -18.62 -13.51
C PHE A 441 5.33 -19.48 -12.80
N SER A 442 5.43 -19.65 -11.48
CA SER A 442 4.55 -20.54 -10.68
C SER A 442 3.05 -20.20 -10.72
N SER A 443 2.71 -18.91 -10.88
CA SER A 443 1.35 -18.42 -11.01
C SER A 443 1.23 -17.48 -12.19
N PHE A 444 0.03 -17.38 -12.79
CA PHE A 444 -0.20 -16.47 -13.91
C PHE A 444 0.11 -15.00 -13.55
N GLN A 445 -0.17 -14.59 -12.31
CA GLN A 445 0.17 -13.25 -11.82
C GLN A 445 1.69 -13.06 -11.70
N ASN A 446 2.41 -14.05 -11.18
CA ASN A 446 3.88 -14.00 -11.12
C ASN A 446 4.49 -13.95 -12.53
N CYS A 447 3.93 -14.68 -13.50
CA CYS A 447 4.37 -14.62 -14.90
C CYS A 447 4.31 -13.19 -15.47
N ILE A 448 3.21 -12.47 -15.20
CA ILE A 448 3.05 -11.06 -15.61
C ILE A 448 4.15 -10.18 -14.99
N TYR A 449 4.41 -10.33 -13.70
CA TYR A 449 5.48 -9.57 -13.03
C TYR A 449 6.86 -9.90 -13.58
N THR A 450 7.15 -11.17 -13.81
CA THR A 450 8.41 -11.64 -14.38
C THR A 450 8.62 -11.09 -15.77
N GLN A 451 7.58 -11.01 -16.61
CA GLN A 451 7.68 -10.40 -17.93
C GLN A 451 7.99 -8.90 -17.87
N PHE A 452 7.37 -8.15 -16.95
CA PHE A 452 7.74 -6.75 -16.74
C PHE A 452 9.20 -6.61 -16.29
N ARG A 453 9.69 -7.49 -15.40
CA ARG A 453 11.10 -7.53 -14.99
C ARG A 453 12.04 -7.79 -16.18
N ILE A 454 11.68 -8.74 -17.05
CA ILE A 454 12.44 -9.00 -18.30
C ILE A 454 12.50 -7.76 -19.19
N VAL A 455 11.39 -7.01 -19.35
CA VAL A 455 11.38 -5.76 -20.14
C VAL A 455 12.29 -4.68 -19.53
N VAL A 456 12.39 -4.60 -18.21
CA VAL A 456 13.30 -3.69 -17.50
C VAL A 456 14.76 -4.15 -17.60
N GLY A 457 15.01 -5.42 -17.89
CA GLY A 457 16.34 -6.02 -18.00
C GLY A 457 16.78 -6.81 -16.76
N ASP A 458 15.88 -7.06 -15.81
CA ASP A 458 16.12 -7.92 -14.65
C ASP A 458 15.54 -9.31 -14.91
N PHE A 459 16.39 -10.27 -15.27
CA PHE A 459 15.97 -11.63 -15.58
C PHE A 459 17.03 -12.66 -15.20
N ASN A 460 16.58 -13.83 -14.75
CA ASN A 460 17.43 -14.99 -14.53
C ASN A 460 17.28 -15.94 -15.72
N PHE A 461 18.18 -15.85 -16.69
CA PHE A 461 18.12 -16.70 -17.89
C PHE A 461 18.51 -18.15 -17.58
N GLU A 462 19.39 -18.37 -16.61
CA GLU A 462 19.89 -19.71 -16.26
C GLU A 462 18.76 -20.63 -15.79
N THR A 463 17.80 -20.12 -15.01
CA THR A 463 16.66 -20.91 -14.53
C THR A 463 15.69 -21.26 -15.67
N ILE A 464 15.53 -20.38 -16.65
CA ILE A 464 14.66 -20.59 -17.82
C ILE A 464 15.27 -21.65 -18.76
N GLU A 465 16.58 -21.56 -19.03
CA GLU A 465 17.29 -22.55 -19.86
C GLU A 465 17.37 -23.92 -19.18
N ALA A 466 17.55 -23.94 -17.85
CA ALA A 466 17.56 -25.18 -17.08
C ALA A 466 16.20 -25.90 -17.09
N ALA A 467 15.10 -25.15 -17.12
CA ALA A 467 13.74 -25.71 -17.16
C ALA A 467 13.43 -26.36 -18.53
N ASP A 468 13.78 -25.69 -19.63
CA ASP A 468 13.70 -26.27 -20.97
C ASP A 468 14.82 -25.70 -21.86
N ARG A 469 15.75 -26.56 -22.27
CA ARG A 469 16.93 -26.19 -23.06
C ARG A 469 16.60 -25.70 -24.47
N VAL A 470 15.41 -26.02 -25.01
CA VAL A 470 15.02 -25.66 -26.36
C VAL A 470 13.99 -24.54 -26.33
N LEU A 471 12.87 -24.74 -25.62
CA LEU A 471 11.79 -23.76 -25.54
C LEU A 471 12.18 -22.53 -24.71
N GLY A 472 13.07 -22.67 -23.71
CA GLY A 472 13.57 -21.57 -22.88
C GLY A 472 14.22 -20.45 -23.70
N PRO A 473 15.32 -20.73 -24.42
CA PRO A 473 15.96 -19.73 -25.27
C PRO A 473 15.04 -19.19 -26.37
N ILE A 474 14.21 -20.04 -26.99
CA ILE A 474 13.26 -19.61 -28.03
C ILE A 474 12.26 -18.62 -27.46
N TYR A 475 11.63 -18.93 -26.32
CA TYR A 475 10.71 -18.05 -25.62
C TYR A 475 11.36 -16.70 -25.31
N PHE A 476 12.57 -16.73 -24.73
CA PHE A 476 13.26 -15.53 -24.31
C PHE A 476 13.65 -14.61 -25.48
N ILE A 477 14.27 -15.18 -26.52
CA ILE A 477 14.71 -14.42 -27.72
C ILE A 477 13.50 -13.83 -28.45
N THR A 478 12.45 -14.62 -28.64
CA THR A 478 11.23 -14.15 -29.34
C THR A 478 10.50 -13.09 -28.53
N PHE A 479 10.40 -13.24 -27.20
CA PHE A 479 9.81 -12.23 -26.32
C PHE A 479 10.55 -10.90 -26.41
N ILE A 480 11.89 -10.91 -26.29
CA ILE A 480 12.70 -9.69 -26.43
C ILE A 480 12.49 -9.07 -27.82
N PHE A 481 12.52 -9.88 -28.87
CA PHE A 481 12.35 -9.37 -30.22
C PHE A 481 11.00 -8.67 -30.44
N PHE A 482 9.89 -9.34 -30.09
CA PHE A 482 8.55 -8.78 -30.31
C PHE A 482 8.21 -7.67 -29.32
N VAL A 483 8.48 -7.84 -28.03
CA VAL A 483 8.04 -6.90 -26.99
C VAL A 483 8.99 -5.72 -26.87
N LEU A 484 10.31 -5.96 -26.83
CA LEU A 484 11.29 -4.89 -26.66
C LEU A 484 11.60 -4.19 -27.99
N PHE A 485 11.97 -4.93 -29.05
CA PHE A 485 12.40 -4.26 -30.29
C PHE A 485 11.25 -3.79 -31.17
N ILE A 486 10.11 -4.49 -31.22
CA ILE A 486 8.98 -4.06 -32.05
C ILE A 486 8.05 -3.16 -31.23
N LEU A 487 7.40 -3.70 -30.19
CA LEU A 487 6.31 -3.00 -29.52
C LEU A 487 6.79 -1.73 -28.79
N LEU A 488 7.90 -1.76 -28.04
CA LEU A 488 8.40 -0.55 -27.36
C LEU A 488 8.78 0.56 -28.35
N ASN A 489 9.39 0.20 -29.49
CA ASN A 489 9.74 1.18 -30.52
C ASN A 489 8.52 1.76 -31.25
N VAL A 490 7.46 0.98 -31.45
CA VAL A 490 6.17 1.50 -31.97
C VAL A 490 5.54 2.48 -30.98
N PHE A 491 5.57 2.19 -29.68
CA PHE A 491 5.09 3.11 -28.65
C PHE A 491 5.86 4.45 -28.68
N LEU A 492 7.20 4.39 -28.78
CA LEU A 492 8.03 5.58 -28.92
C LEU A 492 7.71 6.36 -30.19
N ALA A 493 7.48 5.69 -31.31
CA ALA A 493 7.13 6.33 -32.58
C ALA A 493 5.82 7.13 -32.49
N ILE A 494 4.77 6.56 -31.89
CA ILE A 494 3.47 7.24 -31.68
C ILE A 494 3.65 8.50 -30.81
N LEU A 495 4.46 8.40 -29.75
CA LEU A 495 4.75 9.54 -28.87
C LEU A 495 5.52 10.66 -29.59
N ILE A 496 6.53 10.30 -30.39
CA ILE A 496 7.37 11.28 -31.10
C ILE A 496 6.56 12.01 -32.16
N ASP A 497 5.72 11.29 -32.92
CA ASP A 497 4.90 11.87 -33.98
C ASP A 497 3.92 12.91 -33.43
N THR A 498 3.13 12.50 -32.43
CA THR A 498 2.17 13.39 -31.75
C THR A 498 2.84 14.55 -31.02
N TYR A 499 4.02 14.34 -30.44
CA TYR A 499 4.81 15.43 -29.85
C TYR A 499 5.24 16.45 -30.89
N SER A 500 5.69 15.99 -32.07
CA SER A 500 6.13 16.86 -33.16
C SER A 500 4.96 17.70 -33.73
N GLU A 501 3.78 17.10 -33.85
CA GLU A 501 2.56 17.76 -34.32
C GLU A 501 2.13 18.87 -33.35
N VAL A 502 2.03 18.58 -32.06
CA VAL A 502 1.66 19.59 -31.06
C VAL A 502 2.74 20.67 -30.95
N LYS A 503 4.02 20.33 -31.11
CA LYS A 503 5.09 21.33 -31.14
C LYS A 503 4.92 22.30 -32.31
N ALA A 504 4.54 21.82 -33.48
CA ALA A 504 4.23 22.68 -34.63
C ALA A 504 3.03 23.60 -34.35
N ASP A 505 1.94 23.07 -33.79
CA ASP A 505 0.74 23.85 -33.43
C ASP A 505 1.07 24.98 -32.41
N PHE A 506 1.93 24.69 -31.43
CA PHE A 506 2.34 25.67 -30.42
C PHE A 506 3.32 26.73 -30.93
N GLN A 507 4.02 26.50 -32.06
CA GLN A 507 4.86 27.51 -32.72
C GLN A 507 4.04 28.55 -33.48
N VAL A 508 2.86 28.17 -33.99
CA VAL A 508 1.94 29.08 -34.72
C VAL A 508 1.21 30.05 -33.76
N ILE A 509 1.05 29.68 -32.48
CA ILE A 509 0.39 30.54 -31.47
C ILE A 509 1.38 31.60 -30.93
N PRO A 510 1.13 32.92 -31.13
CA PRO A 510 2.00 33.98 -30.65
C PRO A 510 2.14 33.96 -29.12
N SER A 511 3.32 34.33 -28.63
CA SER A 511 3.80 34.18 -27.25
C SER A 511 2.89 34.75 -26.14
N GLN A 512 2.02 33.92 -25.56
CA GLN A 512 1.34 34.20 -24.27
C GLN A 512 2.34 34.29 -23.09
N GLY A 513 3.46 33.56 -23.15
CA GLY A 513 4.50 33.57 -22.11
C GLY A 513 5.26 34.89 -21.96
N LEU A 514 5.34 35.71 -23.01
CA LEU A 514 5.98 37.03 -22.95
C LEU A 514 5.17 38.00 -22.07
N GLN A 515 3.84 37.91 -22.12
CA GLN A 515 2.93 38.74 -21.33
C GLN A 515 2.89 38.34 -19.84
N LEU A 516 3.02 37.05 -19.51
CA LEU A 516 3.01 36.59 -18.12
C LEU A 516 4.25 37.07 -17.35
N ARG A 517 5.43 37.03 -17.97
CA ARG A 517 6.68 37.55 -17.36
C ARG A 517 6.63 39.06 -17.15
N GLU A 518 5.99 39.79 -18.07
CA GLU A 518 5.75 41.24 -17.92
C GLU A 518 4.72 41.57 -16.83
N LEU A 519 3.65 40.78 -16.70
CA LEU A 519 2.64 40.94 -15.66
C LEU A 519 3.17 40.60 -14.26
N PHE A 520 3.95 39.51 -14.14
CA PHE A 520 4.59 39.14 -12.87
C PHE A 520 5.63 40.18 -12.45
N ARG A 521 6.44 40.69 -13.40
CA ARG A 521 7.38 41.80 -13.16
C ARG A 521 6.66 43.08 -12.72
N ARG A 522 5.53 43.43 -13.35
CA ARG A 522 4.69 44.58 -12.94
C ARG A 522 4.05 44.37 -11.56
N SER A 523 3.63 43.15 -11.22
CA SER A 523 3.02 42.84 -9.92
C SER A 523 4.06 42.83 -8.78
N CYS A 524 5.23 42.21 -8.98
CA CYS A 524 6.36 42.28 -8.06
C CYS A 524 6.86 43.72 -7.88
N ASN A 525 6.96 44.51 -8.96
CA ASN A 525 7.32 45.93 -8.85
C ASN A 525 6.27 46.74 -8.07
N LYS A 526 4.97 46.52 -8.28
CA LYS A 526 3.91 47.17 -7.49
C LYS A 526 3.92 46.75 -6.01
N ALA A 527 4.22 45.49 -5.71
CA ALA A 527 4.35 44.99 -4.35
C ALA A 527 5.59 45.57 -3.65
N LEU A 528 6.73 45.63 -4.34
CA LEU A 528 7.99 46.24 -3.86
C LEU A 528 7.87 47.74 -3.61
N VAL A 529 7.14 48.46 -4.47
CA VAL A 529 6.85 49.90 -4.29
C VAL A 529 5.88 50.12 -3.12
N LYS A 530 4.87 49.26 -2.92
CA LYS A 530 3.97 49.32 -1.75
C LYS A 530 4.67 48.99 -0.43
N LEU A 531 5.66 48.10 -0.45
CA LEU A 531 6.46 47.74 0.71
C LEU A 531 7.64 48.70 0.97
N LYS A 532 7.72 49.83 0.23
CA LYS A 532 8.78 50.87 0.32
C LYS A 532 10.23 50.37 0.11
N LEU A 533 10.41 49.19 -0.49
CA LEU A 533 11.74 48.59 -0.72
C LEU A 533 12.39 49.05 -2.04
N LYS A 534 11.65 49.78 -2.91
CA LYS A 534 12.18 50.38 -4.15
C LYS A 534 11.50 51.74 -4.42
N LYS A 535 12.26 52.79 -4.76
CA LYS A 535 11.69 54.08 -5.21
C LYS A 535 10.95 53.90 -6.55
N PRO A 536 9.82 54.59 -6.78
CA PRO A 536 9.14 54.56 -8.07
C PRO A 536 10.06 55.15 -9.14
N GLU A 537 10.27 54.40 -10.22
CA GLU A 537 10.87 54.94 -11.46
C GLU A 537 9.85 55.94 -12.04
N ALA A 538 10.28 57.20 -12.16
CA ALA A 538 9.55 58.23 -12.89
C ALA A 538 9.95 58.13 -14.37
N ASP A 539 8.93 57.91 -15.18
CA ASP A 539 8.82 57.89 -16.65
C ASP A 539 9.61 56.84 -17.46
#